data_AF-A0A2E9RDR9-F1
#
_entry.id   AF-A0A2E9RDR9-F1
#
_cell.length_a   1.000
_cell.length_b   1.000
_cell.length_c   1.000
_cell.angle_alpha   90.00
_cell.angle_beta   90.00
_cell.angle_gamma   90.00
#
_symmetry.space_group_name_H-M   'P 1'
#
loop_
_entity.id
_entity.type
_entity.pdbx_description
1 polymer ?
#
loop_
_entity_poly.entity_id
_entity_poly.type
_entity_poly.pdbx_seq_one_letter_code
_entity_poly.pdbx_strand_id
1 'polypeptide(L)'
;MLTLAYKSDAPWNEVHWKNERFDELLLASRAEADPAKSQELYCEMQKLVSDDGGNVIPLHAAYLDAISSKVKGMPKVPLAATGGGEWPEYAWIDS
;
A
#
# COMPACT_ATOMS: atom_id res chain seq x y z
N MET A 1 1.11 -4.39 -3.26
CA MET A 1 2.34 -3.80 -2.69
C MET A 1 3.28 -4.86 -2.12
N LEU A 2 2.84 -5.72 -1.19
CA LEU A 2 3.70 -6.77 -0.59
C LEU A 2 4.41 -7.69 -1.60
N THR A 3 3.72 -8.15 -2.66
CA THR A 3 4.35 -8.95 -3.73
C THR A 3 5.48 -8.23 -4.45
N LEU A 4 5.38 -6.91 -4.65
CA LEU A 4 6.37 -6.16 -5.41
C LEU A 4 7.62 -5.86 -4.59
N ALA A 5 7.46 -5.55 -3.31
CA ALA A 5 8.56 -5.10 -2.46
C ALA A 5 9.22 -6.23 -1.62
N TYR A 6 8.49 -7.30 -1.30
CA TYR A 6 8.93 -8.25 -0.26
C TYR A 6 8.93 -9.73 -0.68
N LYS A 7 8.32 -10.09 -1.82
CA LYS A 7 8.45 -11.47 -2.32
C LYS A 7 9.93 -11.75 -2.62
N SER A 8 10.44 -12.94 -2.28
CA SER A 8 11.89 -13.22 -2.31
C SER A 8 12.56 -13.07 -3.68
N ASP A 9 11.81 -13.14 -4.77
CA ASP A 9 12.25 -12.97 -6.16
C ASP A 9 11.70 -11.68 -6.80
N ALA A 10 11.11 -10.79 -6.01
CA ALA A 10 10.52 -9.57 -6.52
C ALA A 10 11.62 -8.63 -7.05
N PRO A 11 11.42 -8.02 -8.23
CA PRO A 11 12.42 -7.13 -8.81
C PRO A 11 12.62 -5.84 -8.00
N TRP A 12 11.66 -5.45 -7.17
CA TRP A 12 11.73 -4.24 -6.34
C TRP A 12 12.05 -4.55 -4.87
N ASN A 13 12.58 -5.74 -4.59
CA ASN A 13 13.12 -6.08 -3.28
C ASN A 13 14.57 -5.57 -3.16
N GLU A 14 14.70 -4.29 -2.84
CA GLU A 14 15.99 -3.56 -2.81
C GLU A 14 16.93 -4.04 -1.69
N VAL A 15 16.37 -4.54 -0.59
CA VAL A 15 17.13 -5.05 0.56
C VAL A 15 17.46 -6.54 0.44
N HIS A 16 17.02 -7.18 -0.64
CA HIS A 16 17.21 -8.61 -0.92
C HIS A 16 16.77 -9.54 0.22
N TRP A 17 15.77 -9.12 1.02
CA TRP A 17 15.23 -9.91 2.12
C TRP A 17 14.50 -11.14 1.56
N LYS A 18 14.76 -12.32 2.13
CA LYS A 18 14.14 -13.59 1.71
C LYS A 18 13.60 -14.31 2.92
N ASN A 19 12.32 -14.64 2.89
CA ASN A 19 11.65 -15.31 4.00
C ASN A 19 10.63 -16.30 3.43
N GLU A 20 10.91 -17.59 3.58
CA GLU A 20 10.07 -18.68 3.03
C GLU A 20 8.65 -18.63 3.61
N ARG A 21 8.52 -18.34 4.90
CA ARG A 21 7.22 -18.21 5.57
C ARG A 21 6.41 -17.04 4.99
N PHE A 22 7.05 -15.90 4.73
CA PHE A 22 6.40 -14.78 4.08
C PHE A 22 5.87 -15.16 2.69
N ASP A 23 6.68 -15.84 1.87
CA ASP A 23 6.28 -16.27 0.53
C ASP A 23 5.11 -17.28 0.56
N GLU A 24 5.11 -18.21 1.51
CA GLU A 24 3.99 -19.14 1.75
C GLU A 24 2.70 -18.40 2.11
N LEU A 25 2.77 -17.48 3.07
CA LEU A 25 1.63 -16.67 3.51
C LEU A 25 1.09 -15.81 2.36
N LEU A 26 1.97 -15.23 1.54
CA LEU A 26 1.61 -14.39 0.40
C LEU A 26 0.86 -15.18 -0.68
N LEU A 27 1.20 -16.46 -0.88
CA LEU A 27 0.46 -17.33 -1.79
C LEU A 27 -0.88 -17.75 -1.17
N ALA A 28 -0.88 -18.14 0.10
CA ALA A 28 -2.10 -18.53 0.81
C ALA A 28 -3.13 -17.39 0.86
N SER A 29 -2.70 -16.16 1.11
CA SER A 29 -3.59 -14.99 1.23
C SER A 29 -4.33 -14.64 -0.06
N ARG A 30 -3.82 -15.07 -1.22
CA ARG A 30 -4.47 -14.85 -2.54
C ARG A 30 -5.66 -15.77 -2.78
N ALA A 31 -5.65 -16.96 -2.17
CA ALA A 31 -6.70 -17.95 -2.31
C ALA A 31 -7.71 -17.89 -1.14
N GLU A 32 -7.42 -17.11 -0.10
CA GLU A 32 -8.28 -17.01 1.08
C GLU A 32 -9.49 -16.10 0.82
N ALA A 33 -10.69 -16.66 1.00
CA ALA A 33 -11.96 -15.97 0.79
C ALA A 33 -12.62 -15.49 2.09
N ASP A 34 -12.23 -16.06 3.24
CA ASP A 34 -12.68 -15.59 4.55
C ASP A 34 -11.94 -14.31 4.94
N PRO A 35 -12.63 -13.17 5.13
CA PRO A 35 -12.00 -11.91 5.51
C PRO A 35 -11.22 -11.96 6.83
N ALA A 36 -11.72 -12.70 7.83
CA ALA A 36 -11.06 -12.78 9.13
C ALA A 36 -9.73 -13.53 9.00
N LYS A 37 -9.74 -14.65 8.30
CA LYS A 37 -8.53 -15.43 8.03
C LYS A 37 -7.56 -14.71 7.10
N SER A 38 -8.07 -13.99 6.09
CA SER A 38 -7.25 -13.14 5.24
C SER A 38 -6.51 -12.07 6.06
N GLN A 39 -7.22 -11.42 6.99
CA GLN A 39 -6.62 -10.46 7.91
C GLN A 39 -5.49 -11.07 8.75
N GLU A 40 -5.69 -12.26 9.33
CA GLU A 40 -4.67 -12.95 10.12
C GLU A 40 -3.39 -13.22 9.31
N LEU A 41 -3.52 -13.70 8.07
CA LEU A 41 -2.39 -13.93 7.16
C LEU A 41 -1.64 -12.63 6.86
N TYR A 42 -2.37 -11.54 6.57
CA TYR A 42 -1.74 -10.23 6.35
C TYR A 42 -1.08 -9.66 7.60
N CYS A 43 -1.64 -9.89 8.79
CA CYS A 43 -1.03 -9.48 10.05
C CYS A 43 0.28 -10.23 10.30
N GLU A 44 0.32 -11.54 10.05
CA GLU A 44 1.55 -12.32 10.18
C GLU A 44 2.62 -11.85 9.18
N MET A 45 2.26 -11.66 7.91
CA MET A 45 3.19 -11.11 6.91
C MET A 45 3.76 -9.75 7.31
N GLN A 46 2.93 -8.85 7.84
CA GLN A 46 3.38 -7.52 8.28
C GLN A 46 4.30 -7.59 9.51
N LYS A 47 4.09 -8.55 10.41
CA LYS A 47 5.00 -8.78 11.55
C LYS A 47 6.38 -9.23 11.08
N LEU A 48 6.45 -10.21 10.16
CA LEU A 48 7.72 -10.65 9.58
C LEU A 48 8.48 -9.48 8.96
N VAL A 49 7.80 -8.68 8.13
CA VAL A 49 8.38 -7.48 7.52
C VAL A 49 8.87 -6.47 8.58
N SER A 50 8.10 -6.27 9.65
CA SER A 50 8.47 -5.35 10.73
C SER A 50 9.67 -5.83 11.55
N ASP A 51 9.77 -7.14 11.78
CA ASP A 51 10.75 -7.73 12.69
C ASP A 51 12.12 -7.93 12.01
N ASP A 52 12.15 -8.36 10.73
CA ASP A 52 13.39 -8.68 10.03
C ASP A 52 13.44 -8.27 8.54
N GLY A 53 12.43 -7.55 8.03
CA GLY A 53 12.23 -7.22 6.60
C GLY A 53 13.25 -6.27 5.95
N GLY A 54 14.33 -5.93 6.64
CA GLY A 54 15.49 -5.17 6.13
C GLY A 54 15.26 -3.68 5.81
N ASN A 55 14.00 -3.24 5.70
CA ASN A 55 13.63 -1.87 5.40
C ASN A 55 13.32 -1.07 6.67
N VAL A 56 13.72 0.20 6.70
CA VAL A 56 13.29 1.16 7.73
C VAL A 56 12.25 2.09 7.12
N ILE A 57 11.04 2.11 7.70
CA ILE A 57 9.97 3.03 7.30
C ILE A 57 9.98 4.22 8.26
N PRO A 58 10.47 5.41 7.84
CA PRO A 58 10.63 6.54 8.77
C PRO A 58 9.31 7.27 9.06
N LEU A 59 8.29 7.14 8.20
CA LEU A 59 7.03 7.86 8.33
C LEU A 59 5.88 7.17 7.59
N HIS A 60 4.66 7.38 8.08
CA HIS A 60 3.41 7.16 7.35
C HIS A 60 2.79 8.53 7.07
N ALA A 61 2.87 8.99 5.81
CA ALA A 61 2.45 10.33 5.44
C ALA A 61 0.93 10.47 5.52
N ALA A 62 0.46 11.50 6.23
CA ALA A 62 -0.90 11.99 6.10
C ALA A 62 -0.90 13.09 5.03
N TYR A 63 -1.56 12.83 3.90
CA TYR A 63 -1.68 13.81 2.82
C TYR A 63 -2.79 14.82 3.16
N LEU A 64 -2.43 16.11 3.14
CA LEU A 64 -3.36 17.22 3.30
C LEU A 64 -3.29 18.09 2.04
N ASP A 65 -4.37 18.05 1.26
CA ASP A 65 -4.48 18.82 0.02
C ASP A 65 -5.26 20.12 0.24
N ALA A 66 -4.68 21.24 -0.17
CA ALA A 66 -5.38 22.52 -0.25
C ALA A 66 -6.07 22.67 -1.60
N ILE A 67 -7.37 23.00 -1.59
CA ILE A 67 -8.18 23.14 -2.81
C ILE A 67 -8.84 24.51 -2.80
N SER A 68 -8.71 25.24 -3.92
CA SER A 68 -9.43 26.51 -4.13
C SER A 68 -10.94 26.29 -4.09
N SER A 69 -11.70 27.22 -3.53
CA SER A 69 -13.18 27.14 -3.53
C SER A 69 -13.79 27.08 -4.93
N LYS A 70 -13.05 27.55 -5.95
CA LYS A 70 -13.43 27.49 -7.38
C LYS A 70 -13.22 26.12 -8.00
N VAL A 71 -12.44 25.24 -7.38
CA VAL A 71 -12.16 23.89 -7.90
C VAL A 71 -13.14 22.91 -7.26
N LYS A 72 -13.81 22.13 -8.08
CA LYS A 72 -14.78 21.10 -7.70
C LYS A 72 -14.33 19.73 -8.24
N GLY A 73 -14.95 18.67 -7.75
CA GLY A 73 -14.71 17.32 -8.25
C GLY A 73 -13.47 16.61 -7.73
N MET A 74 -12.66 17.25 -6.87
CA MET A 74 -11.44 16.63 -6.35
C MET A 74 -11.74 15.31 -5.60
N PRO A 75 -11.08 14.19 -5.98
CA PRO A 75 -11.28 12.91 -5.34
C PRO A 75 -10.66 12.88 -3.94
N LYS A 76 -11.30 12.13 -3.03
CA LYS A 76 -10.85 11.96 -1.63
C LYS A 76 -10.21 10.59 -1.44
N VAL A 77 -9.03 10.41 -2.02
CA VAL A 77 -8.27 9.15 -1.95
C VAL A 77 -7.01 9.38 -1.09
N PRO A 78 -6.83 8.62 0.02
CA PRO A 78 -5.73 8.85 0.97
C PRO A 78 -4.39 8.23 0.56
N LEU A 79 -4.27 7.70 -0.67
CA LEU A 79 -3.10 6.92 -1.10
C LEU A 79 -1.95 7.77 -1.68
N ALA A 80 -2.19 9.06 -1.99
CA ALA A 80 -1.17 10.04 -2.37
C ALA A 80 -1.78 11.45 -2.33
N ALA A 81 -0.96 12.47 -2.60
CA ALA A 81 -1.42 13.85 -2.77
C ALA A 81 -2.45 13.95 -3.90
N THR A 82 -3.33 14.96 -3.84
CA THR A 82 -4.34 15.28 -4.85
C THR A 82 -5.23 14.08 -5.21
N GLY A 83 -5.70 13.38 -4.19
CA GLY A 83 -6.58 12.21 -4.34
C GLY A 83 -5.92 11.07 -5.12
N GLY A 84 -4.77 10.59 -4.66
CA GLY A 84 -4.09 9.46 -5.28
C GLY A 84 -3.39 9.79 -6.61
N GLY A 85 -3.31 11.08 -6.97
CA GLY A 85 -2.83 11.53 -8.28
C GLY A 85 -3.85 11.42 -9.42
N GLU A 86 -5.09 11.01 -9.12
CA GLU A 86 -6.14 10.78 -10.12
C GLU A 86 -7.00 12.02 -10.40
N TRP A 87 -6.72 13.14 -9.74
CA TRP A 87 -7.50 14.37 -9.86
C TRP A 87 -7.75 14.91 -11.28
N PRO A 88 -6.89 14.75 -12.31
CA PRO A 88 -7.12 15.36 -13.61
C PRO A 88 -8.40 14.89 -14.32
N GLU A 89 -8.88 13.69 -13.99
CA GLU A 89 -10.10 13.12 -14.58
C GLU A 89 -11.38 13.70 -13.95
N TYR A 90 -11.28 14.19 -12.72
CA TYR A 90 -12.43 14.57 -11.91
C TYR A 90 -12.51 16.06 -11.63
N ALA A 91 -11.40 16.81 -11.70
CA ALA A 91 -11.40 18.21 -11.31
C ALA A 91 -11.99 19.12 -12.39
N TRP A 92 -12.82 20.09 -11.99
CA TRP A 92 -13.26 21.19 -12.85
C TRP A 92 -13.29 22.52 -12.10
N ILE A 93 -13.34 23.61 -12.87
CA ILE A 93 -13.45 24.97 -12.34
C ILE A 93 -14.91 25.41 -12.45
N ASP A 94 -15.47 25.85 -11.33
CA ASP A 94 -16.78 26.50 -11.25
C ASP A 94 -16.66 27.89 -11.89
N SER A 95 -17.55 28.19 -12.84
CA SER A 95 -17.54 29.42 -13.65
C SER A 95 -17.88 30.67 -12.85
#